data_AF-A0A1M5GGA0-F1
#
_entry.id   AF-A0A1M5GGA0-F1
#
_cell.length_a   1.000
_cell.length_b   1.000
_cell.length_c   1.000
_cell.angle_alpha   90.00
_cell.angle_beta   90.00
_cell.angle_gamma   90.00
#
_symmetry.space_group_name_H-M   'P 1'
#
loop_
_entity.id
_entity.type
_entity.pdbx_description
1 polymer ?
#
loop_
_entity_poly.entity_id
_entity_poly.type
_entity_poly.pdbx_seq_one_letter_code
_entity_poly.pdbx_strand_id
1 'polypeptide(L)'
;MKRDGAVRILAGIGVCFVFLFLSPPCRAQDGFTQKDREILTQLRVQMAGMEARLGETDNRFGQIEKRFEQIDRRFEQIDKRFEQVDKRFEQIDKRFEQLDLRLAELRRDVNARFDQLINFLYMLAAIFTTLVVAVIGFAYWDRRTIIGEAKRQTMEEMERKGLAYNILRVLQEYAEKDHDLKRILQTFKLL
;
A
#
# COMPACT_ATOMS: atom_id res chain seq x y z
N MET A 1 37.71 -62.03 -131.80
CA MET A 1 37.97 -61.67 -130.40
C MET A 1 36.92 -60.62 -130.00
N LYS A 2 35.72 -60.97 -129.55
CA LYS A 2 35.33 -61.81 -128.40
C LYS A 2 35.71 -61.15 -127.05
N ARG A 3 34.75 -60.37 -126.53
CA ARG A 3 34.22 -60.44 -125.15
C ARG A 3 35.05 -59.98 -123.93
N ASP A 4 36.09 -59.17 -124.05
CA ASP A 4 36.86 -58.73 -122.85
C ASP A 4 36.60 -57.29 -122.37
N GLY A 5 35.86 -56.46 -123.13
CA GLY A 5 35.60 -55.05 -122.78
C GLY A 5 34.35 -54.81 -121.91
N ALA A 6 33.26 -55.52 -122.16
CA ALA A 6 31.96 -55.27 -121.49
C ALA A 6 31.90 -55.84 -120.05
N VAL A 7 32.71 -56.85 -119.73
CA VAL A 7 32.74 -57.48 -118.40
C VAL A 7 33.42 -56.59 -117.35
N ARG A 8 34.36 -55.72 -117.76
CA ARG A 8 35.08 -54.82 -116.85
C ARG A 8 34.25 -53.62 -116.37
N ILE A 9 33.31 -53.14 -117.18
CA ILE A 9 32.44 -52.01 -116.82
C ILE A 9 31.32 -52.48 -115.85
N LEU A 10 30.78 -53.68 -116.05
CA LEU A 10 29.82 -54.29 -115.13
C LEU A 10 30.45 -54.67 -113.78
N ALA A 11 31.72 -55.10 -113.75
CA ALA A 11 32.44 -55.37 -112.50
C ALA A 11 32.74 -54.08 -111.70
N GLY A 12 33.04 -52.96 -112.36
CA GLY A 12 33.28 -51.67 -111.69
C GLY A 12 32.04 -51.08 -111.01
N ILE A 13 30.87 -51.22 -111.64
CA ILE A 13 29.59 -50.74 -111.07
C ILE A 13 29.16 -51.61 -109.87
N GLY A 14 29.41 -52.93 -109.93
CA GLY A 14 29.17 -53.84 -108.81
C GLY A 14 30.04 -53.57 -107.58
N VAL A 15 31.32 -53.23 -107.77
CA VAL A 15 32.25 -52.89 -106.67
C VAL A 15 31.89 -51.54 -106.04
N CYS A 16 31.47 -50.55 -106.83
CA CYS A 16 30.94 -49.28 -106.30
C CYS A 16 29.64 -49.47 -105.50
N PHE A 17 28.75 -50.38 -105.92
CA PHE A 17 27.52 -50.67 -105.19
C PHE A 17 27.82 -51.36 -103.85
N VAL A 18 28.79 -52.27 -103.79
CA VAL A 18 29.21 -52.91 -102.54
C VAL A 18 29.93 -51.93 -101.61
N PHE A 19 30.72 -50.98 -102.12
CA PHE A 19 31.40 -49.96 -101.31
C PHE A 19 30.46 -48.87 -100.77
N LEU A 20 29.38 -48.55 -101.51
CA LEU A 20 28.33 -47.63 -101.04
C LEU A 20 27.44 -48.24 -99.95
N PHE A 21 27.26 -49.57 -99.96
CA PHE A 21 26.49 -50.29 -98.93
C PHE A 21 27.34 -50.73 -97.73
N LEU A 22 28.67 -50.71 -97.84
CA LEU A 22 29.61 -51.08 -96.77
C LEU A 22 30.38 -49.87 -96.20
N SER A 23 29.80 -48.67 -96.33
CA SER A 23 30.22 -47.53 -95.50
C SER A 23 29.35 -47.54 -94.23
N PRO A 24 29.93 -47.62 -93.02
CA PRO A 24 29.15 -47.61 -91.79
C PRO A 24 28.33 -46.32 -91.74
N PRO A 25 27.05 -46.36 -91.35
CA PRO A 25 26.29 -45.13 -91.22
C PRO A 25 26.97 -44.26 -90.17
N CYS A 26 27.41 -43.07 -90.58
CA CYS A 26 27.65 -41.96 -89.66
C CYS A 26 26.34 -41.76 -88.87
N ARG A 27 26.28 -42.34 -87.68
CA ARG A 27 25.28 -41.99 -86.67
C ARG A 27 25.70 -40.62 -86.14
N ALA A 28 24.99 -39.59 -86.58
CA ALA A 28 24.81 -38.40 -85.79
C ALA A 28 24.33 -38.84 -84.40
N GLN A 29 25.24 -38.92 -83.45
CA GLN A 29 24.95 -39.25 -82.06
C GLN A 29 24.64 -37.96 -81.31
N ASP A 30 23.58 -37.27 -81.72
CA ASP A 30 22.87 -36.37 -80.82
C ASP A 30 21.86 -37.22 -80.04
N GLY A 31 22.41 -38.11 -79.22
CA GLY A 31 21.67 -39.06 -78.41
C GLY A 31 22.05 -38.87 -76.96
N PHE A 32 21.16 -38.22 -76.21
CA PHE A 32 21.18 -38.12 -74.74
C PHE A 32 21.74 -39.41 -74.13
N THR A 33 22.91 -39.34 -73.50
CA THR A 33 23.63 -40.55 -73.06
C THR A 33 22.85 -41.26 -71.96
N GLN A 34 23.07 -42.56 -71.76
CA GLN A 34 22.45 -43.31 -70.65
C GLN A 34 22.77 -42.67 -69.29
N LYS A 35 23.98 -42.14 -69.14
CA LYS A 35 24.43 -41.43 -67.95
C LYS A 35 23.65 -40.13 -67.72
N ASP A 36 23.34 -39.38 -68.78
CA ASP A 36 22.51 -38.18 -68.67
C ASP A 36 21.07 -38.51 -68.25
N ARG A 37 20.51 -39.64 -68.69
CA ARG A 37 19.18 -40.11 -68.26
C ARG A 37 19.16 -40.46 -66.77
N GLU A 38 20.21 -41.08 -66.27
CA GLU A 38 20.38 -41.42 -64.85
C GLU A 38 20.53 -40.16 -63.99
N ILE A 39 21.31 -39.17 -64.45
CA ILE A 39 21.44 -37.87 -63.78
C ILE A 39 20.10 -37.14 -63.74
N LEU A 40 19.36 -37.08 -64.86
CA LEU A 40 18.03 -36.45 -64.88
C LEU A 40 17.02 -37.17 -63.98
N THR A 41 17.08 -38.50 -63.89
CA THR A 41 16.19 -39.24 -62.98
C THR A 41 16.56 -39.02 -61.51
N GLN A 42 17.86 -38.97 -61.16
CA GLN A 42 18.29 -38.61 -59.81
C GLN A 42 17.89 -37.17 -59.44
N LEU A 43 18.11 -36.20 -60.34
CA LEU A 43 17.70 -34.81 -60.13
C LEU A 43 16.18 -34.70 -59.97
N ARG A 44 15.39 -35.42 -60.76
CA ARG A 44 13.92 -35.45 -60.61
C ARG A 44 13.50 -35.98 -59.23
N VAL A 45 14.13 -37.04 -58.74
CA VAL A 45 13.84 -37.61 -57.41
C VAL A 45 14.26 -36.65 -56.30
N GLN A 46 15.41 -35.99 -56.42
CA GLN A 46 15.85 -34.98 -55.46
C GLN A 46 14.90 -33.77 -55.43
N MET A 47 14.47 -33.27 -56.59
CA MET A 47 13.52 -32.17 -56.69
C MET A 47 12.17 -32.55 -56.07
N ALA A 48 11.64 -33.73 -56.37
CA ALA A 48 10.41 -34.23 -55.75
C ALA A 48 10.54 -34.37 -54.23
N GLY A 49 11.69 -34.83 -53.72
CA GLY A 49 11.98 -34.89 -52.30
C GLY A 49 12.08 -33.51 -51.64
N MET A 50 12.59 -32.52 -52.38
CA MET A 50 12.68 -31.13 -51.90
C MET A 50 11.32 -30.44 -51.87
N GLU A 51 10.48 -30.64 -52.91
CA GLU A 51 9.10 -30.17 -52.95
C GLU A 51 8.25 -30.75 -51.82
N ALA A 52 8.39 -32.06 -51.53
CA ALA A 52 7.69 -32.69 -50.42
C ALA A 52 8.08 -32.08 -49.06
N ARG A 53 9.38 -31.79 -48.85
CA ARG A 53 9.87 -31.13 -47.63
C ARG A 53 9.38 -29.68 -47.51
N LEU A 54 9.32 -28.94 -48.63
CA LEU A 54 8.76 -27.60 -48.65
C LEU A 54 7.27 -27.62 -48.30
N GLY A 55 6.49 -28.55 -48.86
CA GLY A 55 5.06 -28.70 -48.52
C GLY A 55 4.83 -29.08 -47.06
N GLU A 56 5.68 -29.93 -46.47
CA GLU A 56 5.63 -30.20 -45.02
C GLU A 56 5.94 -28.94 -44.20
N THR A 57 6.93 -28.16 -44.64
CA THR A 57 7.34 -26.92 -43.96
C THR A 57 6.23 -25.86 -44.03
N ASP A 58 5.58 -25.68 -45.18
CA ASP A 58 4.43 -24.78 -45.36
C ASP A 58 3.25 -25.17 -44.45
N ASN A 59 2.97 -26.47 -44.34
CA ASN A 59 1.95 -26.97 -43.43
C ASN A 59 2.28 -26.66 -41.96
N ARG A 60 3.56 -26.77 -41.57
CA ARG A 60 4.02 -26.41 -40.22
C ARG A 60 3.91 -24.91 -39.98
N PHE A 61 4.27 -24.07 -40.95
CA PHE A 61 4.09 -22.62 -40.86
C PHE A 61 2.63 -22.22 -40.74
N GLY A 62 1.72 -22.82 -41.53
CA GLY A 62 0.29 -22.57 -41.42
C GLY A 62 -0.29 -23.00 -40.06
N GLN A 63 0.24 -24.05 -39.42
CA GLN A 63 -0.14 -24.41 -38.05
C GLN A 63 0.38 -23.40 -37.02
N ILE A 64 1.59 -22.88 -37.21
CA ILE A 64 2.18 -21.85 -36.34
C ILE A 64 1.38 -20.56 -36.43
N GLU A 65 1.02 -20.12 -37.64
CA GLU A 65 0.21 -18.92 -37.86
C GLU A 65 -1.15 -19.00 -37.16
N LYS A 66 -1.85 -20.13 -37.27
CA LYS A 66 -3.11 -20.37 -36.53
C LYS A 66 -2.93 -20.30 -35.01
N ARG A 67 -1.79 -20.78 -34.48
CA ARG A 67 -1.48 -20.68 -33.05
C ARG A 67 -1.21 -19.23 -32.63
N PHE A 68 -0.52 -18.45 -33.46
CA PHE A 68 -0.30 -17.03 -33.20
C PHE A 68 -1.63 -16.26 -33.20
N GLU A 69 -2.51 -16.48 -34.18
CA GLU A 69 -3.85 -15.86 -34.15
C GLU A 69 -4.63 -16.22 -32.88
N GLN A 70 -4.52 -17.46 -32.39
CA GLN A 70 -5.15 -17.86 -31.14
C GLN A 70 -4.54 -17.14 -29.93
N ILE A 71 -3.22 -16.94 -29.92
CA ILE A 71 -2.50 -16.20 -28.89
C ILE A 71 -2.94 -14.73 -28.90
N ASP A 72 -3.03 -14.10 -30.07
CA ASP A 72 -3.46 -12.70 -30.20
C ASP A 72 -4.88 -12.50 -29.66
N ARG A 73 -5.82 -13.39 -30.02
CA ARG A 73 -7.19 -13.36 -29.46
C ARG A 73 -7.20 -13.51 -27.94
N ARG A 74 -6.29 -14.31 -27.38
CA ARG A 74 -6.17 -14.47 -25.92
C ARG A 74 -5.61 -13.20 -25.27
N PHE A 75 -4.65 -12.54 -25.89
CA PHE A 75 -4.13 -11.27 -25.40
C PHE A 75 -5.20 -10.18 -25.42
N GLU A 76 -5.98 -10.05 -26.50
CA GLU A 76 -7.10 -9.10 -26.53
C GLU A 76 -8.13 -9.36 -25.42
N GLN A 77 -8.40 -10.63 -25.09
CA GLN A 77 -9.27 -10.98 -23.97
C GLN A 77 -8.66 -10.60 -22.62
N ILE A 78 -7.34 -10.78 -22.47
CA ILE A 78 -6.62 -10.38 -21.26
C ILE A 78 -6.68 -8.85 -21.10
N ASP A 79 -6.43 -8.09 -22.16
CA ASP A 79 -6.48 -6.62 -22.13
C ASP A 79 -7.87 -6.11 -21.73
N LYS A 80 -8.93 -6.69 -22.30
CA LYS A 80 -10.31 -6.36 -21.89
C LYS A 80 -10.59 -6.66 -20.42
N ARG A 81 -10.01 -7.73 -19.87
CA ARG A 81 -10.14 -8.05 -18.44
C ARG A 81 -9.36 -7.07 -17.57
N PHE A 82 -8.18 -6.64 -17.99
CA PHE A 82 -7.42 -5.62 -17.28
C PHE A 82 -8.16 -4.29 -17.27
N GLU A 83 -8.73 -3.85 -18.39
CA GLU A 83 -9.55 -2.63 -18.43
C GLU A 83 -10.76 -2.69 -17.48
N GLN A 84 -11.40 -3.86 -17.36
CA GLN A 84 -12.47 -4.07 -16.39
C GLN A 84 -11.97 -4.01 -14.94
N VAL A 85 -10.79 -4.55 -14.67
CA VAL A 85 -10.15 -4.50 -13.35
C VAL A 85 -9.84 -3.04 -12.99
N ASP A 86 -9.28 -2.26 -13.91
CA ASP A 86 -8.96 -0.84 -13.70
C ASP A 86 -10.23 -0.04 -13.38
N LYS A 87 -11.32 -0.24 -14.13
CA LYS A 87 -12.62 0.39 -13.84
C LYS A 87 -13.16 0.03 -12.45
N ARG A 88 -12.94 -1.20 -11.98
CA ARG A 88 -13.34 -1.61 -10.64
C ARG A 88 -12.47 -0.96 -9.57
N PHE A 89 -11.16 -0.82 -9.80
CA PHE A 89 -10.28 -0.09 -8.89
C PHE A 89 -10.67 1.38 -8.79
N GLU A 90 -10.95 2.05 -9.90
CA GLU A 90 -11.41 3.46 -9.87
C GLU A 90 -12.73 3.63 -9.09
N GLN A 91 -13.64 2.66 -9.19
CA GLN A 91 -14.86 2.65 -8.38
C GLN A 91 -14.58 2.43 -6.89
N ILE A 92 -13.62 1.58 -6.55
CA ILE A 92 -13.19 1.34 -5.17
C ILE A 92 -12.58 2.62 -4.59
N ASP A 93 -11.71 3.30 -5.33
CA ASP A 93 -11.08 4.55 -4.90
C ASP A 93 -12.13 5.64 -4.61
N LYS A 94 -13.11 5.83 -5.50
CA LYS A 94 -14.24 6.76 -5.26
C LYS A 94 -15.03 6.42 -3.99
N ARG A 95 -15.22 5.12 -3.69
CA ARG A 95 -15.90 4.69 -2.46
C ARG A 95 -15.04 4.96 -1.23
N PHE A 96 -13.74 4.76 -1.31
CA PHE A 96 -12.82 5.09 -0.21
C PHE A 96 -12.79 6.59 0.07
N GLU A 97 -12.70 7.44 -0.96
CA GLU A 97 -12.81 8.90 -0.80
C GLU A 97 -14.13 9.31 -0.12
N GLN A 98 -15.25 8.68 -0.50
CA GLN A 98 -16.54 8.94 0.15
C GLN A 98 -16.56 8.49 1.61
N LEU A 99 -15.93 7.35 1.94
CA LEU A 99 -15.81 6.87 3.32
C LEU A 99 -14.94 7.81 4.15
N ASP A 100 -13.83 8.30 3.61
CA ASP A 100 -12.96 9.26 4.30
C ASP A 100 -13.69 10.57 4.62
N LEU A 101 -14.49 11.08 3.68
CA LEU A 101 -15.33 12.24 3.92
C LEU A 101 -16.34 11.99 5.05
N ARG A 102 -17.04 10.85 5.04
CA ARG A 102 -18.00 10.48 6.09
C ARG A 102 -17.32 10.29 7.45
N LEU A 103 -16.13 9.70 7.49
CA LEU A 103 -15.37 9.54 8.72
C LEU A 103 -14.89 10.89 9.26
N ALA A 104 -14.47 11.81 8.38
CA ALA A 104 -14.10 13.16 8.77
C ALA A 104 -15.29 13.93 9.34
N GLU A 105 -16.48 13.80 8.74
CA GLU A 105 -17.73 14.38 9.24
C GLU A 105 -18.11 13.80 10.60
N LEU A 106 -18.14 12.46 10.73
CA LEU A 106 -18.42 11.79 12.00
C LEU A 106 -17.44 12.22 13.10
N ARG A 107 -16.16 12.35 12.77
CA ARG A 107 -15.14 12.82 13.72
C ARG A 107 -15.42 14.24 14.18
N ARG A 108 -15.83 15.14 13.29
CA ARG A 108 -16.20 16.52 13.64
C ARG A 108 -17.43 16.54 14.55
N ASP A 109 -18.47 15.79 14.20
CA ASP A 109 -19.71 15.71 14.98
C ASP A 109 -19.47 15.15 16.37
N VAL A 110 -18.67 14.09 16.48
CA VAL A 110 -18.29 13.47 17.74
C VAL A 110 -17.48 14.45 18.60
N ASN A 111 -16.50 15.14 18.02
CA ASN A 111 -15.72 16.14 18.74
C ASN A 111 -16.60 17.31 19.23
N ALA A 112 -17.50 17.83 18.40
CA ALA A 112 -18.40 18.92 18.79
C ALA A 112 -19.32 18.52 19.96
N ARG A 113 -19.82 17.27 19.96
CA ARG A 113 -20.61 16.74 21.08
C ARG A 113 -19.76 16.56 22.33
N PHE A 114 -18.51 16.11 22.20
CA PHE A 114 -17.60 16.01 23.34
C PHE A 114 -17.29 17.39 23.94
N ASP A 115 -17.09 18.42 23.12
CA ASP A 115 -16.88 19.80 23.61
C ASP A 115 -18.10 20.30 24.38
N GLN A 116 -19.31 20.01 23.89
CA GLN A 116 -20.55 20.30 24.63
C GLN A 116 -20.58 19.57 25.98
N LEU A 117 -20.30 18.27 26.01
CA LEU A 117 -20.26 17.48 27.24
C LEU A 117 -19.22 18.00 28.24
N ILE A 118 -18.03 18.36 27.77
CA ILE A 118 -16.96 18.94 28.60
C ILE A 118 -17.43 20.28 29.19
N ASN A 119 -18.07 21.14 28.41
CA ASN A 119 -18.62 22.40 28.91
C ASN A 119 -19.69 22.20 29.99
N PHE A 120 -20.61 21.24 29.81
CA PHE A 120 -21.59 20.90 30.86
C PHE A 120 -20.91 20.38 32.12
N LEU A 121 -19.88 19.54 31.98
CA LEU A 121 -19.11 19.02 33.11
C LEU A 121 -18.40 20.15 33.87
N TYR A 122 -17.80 21.12 33.15
CA TYR A 122 -17.19 22.30 33.76
C TYR A 122 -18.20 23.14 34.53
N MET A 123 -19.41 23.34 34.00
CA MET A 123 -20.48 24.07 34.70
C MET A 123 -20.88 23.37 36.01
N LEU A 124 -21.04 22.04 36.00
CA LEU A 124 -21.36 21.26 37.20
C LEU A 124 -20.21 21.31 38.23
N ALA A 125 -18.97 21.17 37.77
CA ALA A 125 -17.79 21.30 38.61
C ALA A 125 -17.66 22.71 39.21
N ALA A 126 -18.01 23.76 38.46
CA ALA A 126 -18.00 25.14 38.96
C ALA A 126 -19.01 25.35 40.10
N ILE A 127 -20.22 24.79 39.99
CA ILE A 127 -21.22 24.85 41.06
C ILE A 127 -20.71 24.10 42.30
N PHE A 128 -20.20 22.88 42.11
CA PHE A 128 -19.68 22.06 43.21
C PHE A 128 -18.51 22.74 43.92
N THR A 129 -17.54 23.26 43.18
CA THR A 129 -16.38 23.98 43.74
C THR A 129 -16.82 25.24 44.48
N THR A 130 -17.79 25.99 43.96
CA THR A 130 -18.35 27.16 44.65
C THR A 130 -19.01 26.79 45.98
N LEU A 131 -19.80 25.70 45.99
CA LEU A 131 -20.41 25.19 47.23
C LEU A 131 -19.35 24.77 48.25
N VAL A 132 -18.32 24.03 47.81
CA VAL A 132 -17.23 23.60 48.69
C VAL A 132 -16.51 24.81 49.30
N VAL A 133 -16.19 25.83 48.49
CA VAL A 133 -15.55 27.06 48.96
C VAL A 133 -16.45 27.80 49.96
N ALA A 134 -17.75 27.89 49.70
CA ALA A 134 -18.71 28.53 50.61
C ALA A 134 -18.79 27.81 51.96
N VAL A 135 -18.84 26.47 51.94
CA VAL A 135 -18.90 25.64 53.16
C VAL A 135 -17.61 25.79 53.98
N ILE A 136 -16.45 25.72 53.34
CA ILE A 136 -15.15 25.90 54.00
C ILE A 136 -15.04 27.31 54.57
N GLY A 137 -15.45 28.33 53.80
CA GLY A 137 -15.47 29.72 54.23
C GLY A 137 -16.37 29.94 55.45
N PHE A 138 -17.56 29.34 55.46
CA PHE A 138 -18.48 29.38 56.59
C PHE A 138 -17.89 28.68 57.82
N ALA A 139 -17.31 27.49 57.66
CA ALA A 139 -16.66 26.77 58.77
C ALA A 139 -15.49 27.55 59.37
N TYR A 140 -14.70 28.25 58.53
CA TYR A 140 -13.62 29.10 59.01
C TYR A 140 -14.14 30.36 59.73
N TRP A 141 -15.24 30.93 59.24
CA TRP A 141 -15.89 32.09 59.86
C TRP A 141 -16.53 31.74 61.22
N ASP A 142 -17.29 30.65 61.29
CA ASP A 142 -17.95 30.14 62.50
C ASP A 142 -16.94 29.86 63.64
N ARG A 143 -15.81 29.25 63.30
CA ARG A 143 -14.72 29.03 64.26
C ARG A 143 -14.17 30.35 64.84
N ARG A 144 -14.17 31.43 64.06
CA ARG A 144 -13.66 32.75 64.50
C ARG A 144 -14.69 33.52 65.32
N THR A 145 -15.98 33.40 65.04
CA THR A 145 -17.06 34.12 65.75
C THR A 145 -17.28 33.58 67.17
N ILE A 146 -17.28 32.25 67.37
CA ILE A 146 -17.54 31.63 68.69
C ILE A 146 -16.47 32.01 69.74
N ILE A 147 -15.20 32.08 69.35
CA ILE A 147 -14.10 32.44 70.27
C ILE A 147 -14.24 33.89 70.77
N GLY A 148 -14.80 34.78 69.93
CA GLY A 148 -14.99 36.19 70.27
C GLY A 148 -16.02 36.40 71.37
N GLU A 149 -17.13 35.66 71.35
CA GLU A 149 -18.22 35.81 72.32
C GLU A 149 -17.88 35.20 73.68
N ALA A 150 -17.25 34.02 73.70
CA ALA A 150 -16.82 33.37 74.94
C ALA A 150 -15.79 34.23 75.71
N LYS A 151 -14.90 34.94 75.00
CA LYS A 151 -13.92 35.83 75.64
C LYS A 151 -14.55 37.08 76.27
N ARG A 152 -15.66 37.58 75.72
CA ARG A 152 -16.37 38.75 76.25
C ARG A 152 -17.16 38.41 77.51
N GLN A 153 -17.92 37.31 77.48
CA GLN A 153 -18.69 36.86 78.65
C GLN A 153 -17.80 36.53 79.85
N THR A 154 -16.65 35.88 79.60
CA THR A 154 -15.68 35.58 80.66
C THR A 154 -15.02 36.84 81.22
N MET A 155 -14.74 37.87 80.41
CA MET A 155 -14.19 39.13 80.93
C MET A 155 -15.19 39.93 81.76
N GLU A 156 -16.45 40.03 81.36
CA GLU A 156 -17.47 40.73 82.15
C GLU A 156 -17.79 40.01 83.47
N GLU A 157 -17.80 38.67 83.47
CA GLU A 157 -17.90 37.90 84.72
C GLU A 157 -16.68 38.09 85.63
N MET A 158 -15.48 38.14 85.06
CA MET A 158 -14.25 38.41 85.82
C MET A 158 -14.24 39.84 86.39
N GLU A 159 -14.75 40.83 85.66
CA GLU A 159 -14.89 42.21 86.12
C GLU A 159 -15.98 42.35 87.21
N ARG A 160 -17.17 41.76 87.00
CA ARG A 160 -18.27 41.79 87.99
C ARG A 160 -17.94 41.09 89.30
N LYS A 161 -17.22 39.97 89.25
CA LYS A 161 -16.76 39.25 90.45
C LYS A 161 -15.61 39.98 91.17
N GLY A 162 -15.20 41.16 90.68
CA GLY A 162 -14.08 41.91 91.24
C GLY A 162 -12.79 41.11 91.26
N LEU A 163 -12.63 40.17 90.30
CA LEU A 163 -11.54 39.20 90.31
C LEU A 163 -10.19 39.90 90.21
N ALA A 164 -10.11 40.98 89.43
CA ALA A 164 -8.90 41.80 89.34
C ALA A 164 -8.49 42.38 90.70
N TYR A 165 -9.44 42.91 91.47
CA TYR A 165 -9.19 43.42 92.82
C TYR A 165 -8.82 42.30 93.80
N ASN A 166 -9.52 41.16 93.73
CA ASN A 166 -9.24 40.01 94.59
C ASN A 166 -7.85 39.39 94.30
N ILE A 167 -7.45 39.30 93.04
CA ILE A 167 -6.11 38.85 92.64
C ILE A 167 -5.06 39.85 93.11
N LEU A 168 -5.27 41.16 92.93
CA LEU A 168 -4.36 42.19 93.46
C LEU A 168 -4.21 42.11 94.97
N ARG A 169 -5.31 41.92 95.71
CA ARG A 169 -5.29 41.78 97.16
C ARG A 169 -4.52 40.53 97.60
N VAL A 170 -4.77 39.38 96.96
CA VAL A 170 -4.04 38.14 97.27
C VAL A 170 -2.57 38.28 96.92
N LEU A 171 -2.23 38.91 95.79
CA LEU A 171 -0.83 39.20 95.44
C LEU A 171 -0.17 40.15 96.43
N GLN A 172 -0.89 41.14 96.96
CA GLN A 172 -0.39 42.06 97.97
C GLN A 172 -0.15 41.36 99.31
N GLU A 173 -1.07 40.50 99.75
CA GLU A 173 -0.92 39.69 100.97
C GLU A 173 0.27 38.72 100.87
N TYR A 174 0.51 38.14 99.69
CA TYR A 174 1.68 37.30 99.44
C TYR A 174 2.98 38.12 99.30
N ALA A 175 2.93 39.32 98.72
CA ALA A 175 4.10 40.20 98.58
C ALA A 175 4.58 40.77 99.93
N GLU A 176 3.74 40.76 100.95
CA GLU A 176 4.13 41.10 102.31
C GLU A 176 4.94 39.97 102.98
N LYS A 177 4.76 38.73 102.53
CA LYS A 177 5.49 37.54 103.02
C LYS A 177 6.73 37.19 102.18
N ASP A 178 6.79 37.64 100.92
CA ASP A 178 7.88 37.36 99.98
C ASP A 178 8.51 38.66 99.42
N HIS A 179 9.78 38.90 99.75
CA HIS A 179 10.50 40.11 99.36
C HIS A 179 10.72 40.25 97.84
N ASP A 180 10.80 39.13 97.11
CA ASP A 180 11.05 39.14 95.67
C ASP A 180 9.78 39.52 94.90
N LEU A 181 8.62 39.05 95.36
CA LEU A 181 7.32 39.39 94.75
C LEU A 181 7.01 40.89 94.88
N LYS A 182 7.36 41.50 96.01
CA LYS A 182 7.20 42.95 96.25
C LYS A 182 8.00 43.79 95.25
N ARG A 183 9.23 43.38 94.92
CA ARG A 183 10.09 44.09 93.96
C ARG A 183 9.53 44.03 92.54
N ILE A 184 8.97 42.88 92.16
CA ILE A 184 8.34 42.69 90.84
C ILE A 184 7.10 43.59 90.70
N LEU A 185 6.24 43.64 91.71
CA LEU A 185 5.04 44.49 91.71
C LEU A 185 5.36 45.99 91.59
N GLN A 186 6.40 46.48 92.27
CA GLN A 186 6.86 47.86 92.15
C GLN A 186 7.40 48.19 90.75
N THR A 187 8.05 47.23 90.10
CA THR A 187 8.60 47.40 88.74
C THR A 187 7.50 47.65 87.70
N PHE A 188 6.32 47.06 87.90
CA PHE A 188 5.16 47.24 87.03
C PHE A 188 4.24 48.42 87.41
N LYS A 189 4.62 49.26 88.40
CA LYS A 189 3.83 50.40 88.89
C LYS A 189 2.39 50.05 89.31
N LEU A 190 2.17 48.83 89.80
CA LEU A 190 0.88 48.36 90.30
C LEU A 190 0.68 48.70 91.79
N LEU A 191 1.62 49.42 92.39
CA LEU A 191 1.71 49.75 93.81
C LEU A 191 2.30 51.15 93.97
#